data_AF-A0A1E3J6T0-F1
#
_entry.id   AF-A0A1E3J6T0-F1
#
_cell.length_a   1.000
_cell.length_b   1.000
_cell.length_c   1.000
_cell.angle_alpha   90.00
_cell.angle_beta   90.00
_cell.angle_gamma   90.00
#
_symmetry.space_group_name_H-M   'P 1'
#
loop_
_entity.id
_entity.type
_entity.pdbx_description
1 polymer ?
#
loop_
_entity_poly.entity_id
_entity_poly.type
_entity_poly.pdbx_seq_one_letter_code
_entity_poly.pdbx_strand_id
1 'polypeptide(L)'
;MAPNLHNLLSSLRSPIFQTISNPTSARMGTKYLRKRLRGPSVASYYPELTNPFPKLSLLNKNIPSNPFAGWDGNPLPSAIKNRKGKVLLDEIQWKNAGSMLRASELVDSGFAEVERSKGTGWLENPVEQRRVARVARRRRFGKGPPKKGQGKRSQMKKKK
;
A
#
# COMPACT_ATOMS: atom_id res chain seq x y z
N MET A 1 10.27 52.46 38.83
CA MET A 1 10.62 53.10 37.54
C MET A 1 9.33 53.52 36.86
N ALA A 2 9.18 54.79 36.49
CA ALA A 2 8.01 55.25 35.74
C ALA A 2 7.88 54.43 34.44
N PRO A 3 6.67 54.04 34.02
CA PRO A 3 6.51 53.30 32.78
C PRO A 3 6.97 54.18 31.60
N ASN A 4 7.98 53.71 30.87
CA ASN A 4 8.39 54.32 29.60
C ASN A 4 7.15 54.43 28.70
N LEU A 5 6.87 55.62 28.16
CA LEU A 5 5.72 55.91 27.28
C LEU A 5 5.57 54.88 26.16
N HIS A 6 6.69 54.42 25.60
CA HIS A 6 6.74 53.35 24.61
C HIS A 6 6.08 52.05 25.09
N ASN A 7 6.36 51.60 26.31
CA ASN A 7 5.79 50.37 26.86
C ASN A 7 4.30 50.50 27.13
N LEU A 8 3.85 51.69 27.55
CA LEU A 8 2.43 52.01 27.73
C LEU A 8 1.68 51.95 26.40
N LEU A 9 2.18 52.64 25.36
CA LEU A 9 1.59 52.61 24.02
C LEU A 9 1.58 51.19 23.44
N SER A 10 2.67 50.44 23.61
CA SER A 10 2.74 49.05 23.15
C SER A 10 1.75 48.15 23.89
N SER A 11 1.51 48.39 25.18
CA SER A 11 0.49 47.70 25.97
C SER A 11 -0.92 48.02 25.50
N LEU A 12 -1.24 49.29 25.24
CA LEU A 12 -2.56 49.72 24.73
C LEU A 12 -2.83 49.24 23.29
N ARG A 13 -1.78 49.20 22.46
CA ARG A 13 -1.85 48.68 21.08
C ARG A 13 -2.10 47.17 21.05
N SER A 14 -1.52 46.43 21.99
CA SER A 14 -1.54 44.97 22.00
C SER A 14 -2.94 44.34 21.95
N PRO A 15 -3.96 44.77 22.73
CA PRO A 15 -5.32 44.25 22.63
C PRO A 15 -6.03 44.63 21.32
N ILE A 16 -5.78 45.83 20.79
CA ILE A 16 -6.40 46.29 19.53
C ILE A 16 -6.03 45.36 18.37
N PHE A 17 -4.77 44.93 18.30
CA PHE A 17 -4.26 44.09 17.21
C PHE A 17 -4.03 42.62 17.60
N GLN A 18 -4.50 42.21 18.78
CA GLN A 18 -4.32 40.84 19.30
C GLN A 18 -2.84 40.37 19.26
N THR A 19 -1.93 41.30 19.58
CA THR A 19 -0.49 41.01 19.67
C THR A 19 -0.05 40.83 21.13
N ILE A 20 1.09 40.18 21.35
CA ILE A 20 1.64 39.98 22.70
C ILE A 20 2.53 41.18 23.08
N SER A 21 2.28 41.80 24.25
CA SER A 21 3.15 42.82 24.84
C SER A 21 4.24 42.18 25.70
N ASN A 22 5.52 42.53 25.47
CA ASN A 22 6.67 41.98 26.20
C ASN A 22 7.58 43.11 26.75
N PRO A 23 7.18 43.81 27.83
CA PRO A 23 7.93 44.95 28.36
C PRO A 23 9.27 44.57 29.00
N THR A 24 9.44 43.31 29.44
CA THR A 24 10.66 42.80 30.08
C THR A 24 11.65 42.20 29.09
N SER A 25 11.31 42.15 27.79
CA SER A 25 12.11 41.48 26.75
C SER A 25 12.46 40.02 27.08
N ALA A 26 11.61 39.35 27.86
CA ALA A 26 11.81 37.97 28.26
C ALA A 26 11.64 37.00 27.06
N ARG A 27 12.29 35.83 27.12
CA ARG A 27 12.23 34.81 26.07
C ARG A 27 10.96 33.96 26.21
N MET A 28 9.85 34.43 25.64
CA MET A 28 8.52 33.78 25.73
C MET A 28 8.25 32.69 24.69
N GLY A 29 9.22 32.31 23.85
CA GLY A 29 9.05 31.26 22.83
C GLY A 29 8.17 31.63 21.61
N THR A 30 7.71 32.87 21.49
CA THR A 30 6.86 33.36 20.38
C THR A 30 7.47 33.15 18.99
N LYS A 31 8.81 33.07 18.88
CA LYS A 31 9.55 32.72 17.66
C LYS A 31 9.09 31.38 17.07
N TYR A 32 8.88 30.37 17.93
CA TYR A 32 8.51 29.04 17.49
C TYR A 32 7.02 28.97 17.12
N LEU A 33 6.16 29.65 17.88
CA LEU A 33 4.71 29.71 17.60
C LEU A 33 4.40 30.46 16.29
N ARG A 34 5.18 31.49 15.94
CA ARG A 34 5.05 32.21 14.67
C ARG A 34 5.55 31.41 13.46
N LYS A 35 6.34 30.36 13.69
CA LYS A 35 6.89 29.54 12.61
C LYS A 35 5.77 28.69 12.03
N ARG A 36 5.43 28.94 10.76
CA ARG A 36 4.47 28.11 10.01
C ARG A 36 4.95 26.65 9.95
N LEU A 37 4.02 25.71 10.14
CA LEU A 37 4.29 24.28 10.02
C LEU A 37 4.70 23.93 8.58
N ARG A 38 5.67 23.02 8.43
CA ARG A 38 6.17 22.54 7.13
C ARG A 38 5.79 21.10 6.81
N GLY A 39 5.06 20.44 7.70
CA GLY A 39 4.69 19.02 7.61
C GLY A 39 4.17 18.59 6.24
N PRO A 40 3.13 19.24 5.67
CA PRO A 40 2.58 18.86 4.37
C PRO A 40 3.60 18.92 3.23
N SER A 41 4.39 20.00 3.18
CA SER A 41 5.42 20.19 2.15
C SER A 41 6.56 19.18 2.25
N VAL A 42 6.88 18.72 3.46
CA VAL A 42 7.91 17.69 3.69
C VAL A 42 7.37 16.30 3.37
N ALA A 43 6.11 16.03 3.72
CA ALA A 43 5.45 14.77 3.41
C ALA A 43 5.34 14.54 1.89
N SER A 44 5.04 15.60 1.13
CA SER A 44 4.95 15.57 -0.33
C SER A 44 6.30 15.71 -1.05
N TYR A 45 7.44 15.51 -0.36
CA TYR A 45 8.77 15.72 -0.95
C TYR A 45 9.05 14.74 -2.09
N TYR A 46 8.77 13.46 -1.88
CA TYR A 46 8.76 12.49 -2.96
C TYR A 46 7.39 12.52 -3.62
N PRO A 47 7.30 12.47 -4.96
CA PRO A 47 6.03 12.34 -5.62
C PRO A 47 5.35 11.06 -5.11
N GLU A 48 4.09 11.19 -4.73
CA GLU A 48 3.27 10.04 -4.38
C GLU A 48 3.26 9.07 -5.58
N LEU A 49 3.96 7.93 -5.43
CA LEU A 49 3.95 6.85 -6.42
C LEU A 49 2.55 6.27 -6.63
N THR A 50 1.57 6.71 -5.84
CA THR A 50 0.16 6.35 -5.95
C THR A 50 -0.54 6.96 -7.15
N ASN A 51 -0.04 8.02 -7.82
CA ASN A 51 -0.83 8.71 -8.88
C ASN A 51 -0.09 9.36 -10.07
N PRO A 52 1.04 8.81 -10.55
CA PRO A 52 1.28 8.82 -12.00
C PRO A 52 1.58 7.44 -12.61
N PHE A 53 1.91 6.44 -11.79
CA PHE A 53 2.20 5.07 -12.24
C PHE A 53 1.55 4.05 -11.28
N PRO A 54 0.25 3.77 -11.45
CA PRO A 54 -0.42 2.77 -10.63
C PRO A 54 0.33 1.44 -10.66
N LYS A 55 0.42 0.78 -9.50
CA LYS A 55 1.08 -0.53 -9.38
C LYS A 55 0.50 -1.47 -10.44
N LEU A 56 1.37 -2.19 -11.14
CA LEU A 56 0.98 -3.14 -12.20
C LEU A 56 -0.09 -4.14 -11.73
N SER A 57 -0.04 -4.55 -10.47
CA SER A 57 -1.05 -5.42 -9.86
C SER A 57 -2.44 -4.78 -9.78
N LEU A 58 -2.51 -3.48 -9.48
CA LEU A 58 -3.75 -2.72 -9.41
C LEU A 58 -4.31 -2.46 -10.81
N LEU A 59 -3.43 -2.15 -11.76
CA LEU A 59 -3.83 -2.06 -13.17
C LEU A 59 -4.41 -3.38 -13.65
N ASN A 60 -3.69 -4.49 -13.47
CA ASN A 60 -4.14 -5.84 -13.85
C ASN A 60 -5.45 -6.25 -13.13
N LYS A 61 -5.68 -5.79 -11.90
CA LYS A 61 -6.96 -6.00 -11.19
C LYS A 61 -8.13 -5.29 -11.88
N ASN A 62 -7.90 -4.20 -12.62
CA ASN A 62 -8.97 -3.36 -13.15
C ASN A 62 -9.02 -3.32 -14.70
N ILE A 63 -8.26 -4.17 -15.41
CA ILE A 63 -8.27 -4.20 -16.87
C ILE A 63 -9.61 -4.74 -17.37
N PRO A 64 -10.28 -4.12 -18.35
CA PRO A 64 -11.56 -4.59 -18.88
C PRO A 64 -11.49 -5.99 -19.50
N SER A 65 -10.31 -6.47 -19.90
CA SER A 65 -10.08 -7.84 -20.38
C SER A 65 -9.90 -8.88 -19.26
N ASN A 66 -9.76 -8.45 -18.00
CA ASN A 66 -9.72 -9.35 -16.86
C ASN A 66 -11.17 -9.71 -16.43
N PRO A 67 -11.61 -10.98 -16.57
CA PRO A 67 -12.97 -11.38 -16.22
C PRO A 67 -13.29 -11.26 -14.72
N PHE A 68 -12.27 -11.08 -13.88
CA PHE A 68 -12.40 -10.87 -12.43
C PHE A 68 -12.10 -9.43 -12.02
N ALA A 69 -12.17 -8.48 -12.95
CA ALA A 69 -11.90 -7.08 -12.64
C ALA A 69 -12.90 -6.54 -11.61
N GLY A 70 -12.40 -5.96 -10.52
CA GLY A 70 -13.24 -5.48 -9.41
C GLY A 70 -13.81 -6.58 -8.50
N TRP A 71 -13.37 -7.84 -8.65
CA TRP A 71 -13.77 -8.88 -7.70
C TRP A 71 -13.01 -8.71 -6.37
N ASP A 72 -13.75 -8.66 -5.27
CA ASP A 72 -13.21 -8.38 -3.93
C ASP A 72 -12.90 -9.66 -3.12
N GLY A 73 -12.96 -10.83 -3.75
CA GLY A 73 -12.75 -12.12 -3.10
C GLY A 73 -13.92 -12.58 -2.23
N ASN A 74 -15.02 -11.81 -2.22
CA ASN A 74 -16.27 -12.26 -1.63
C ASN A 74 -16.83 -13.46 -2.43
N PRO A 75 -17.39 -14.46 -1.74
CA PRO A 75 -18.04 -15.56 -2.42
C PRO A 75 -19.14 -15.01 -3.33
N LEU A 76 -19.11 -15.44 -4.59
CA LEU A 76 -20.17 -15.21 -5.56
C LEU A 76 -21.50 -15.61 -4.91
N PRO A 77 -22.57 -14.81 -5.08
CA PRO A 77 -23.87 -15.16 -4.57
C PRO A 77 -24.30 -16.52 -5.13
N SER A 78 -25.04 -17.29 -4.32
CA SER A 78 -25.48 -18.65 -4.66
C SER A 78 -26.28 -18.74 -5.97
N ALA A 79 -26.89 -17.62 -6.38
CA ALA A 79 -27.55 -17.45 -7.66
C ALA A 79 -27.10 -16.14 -8.33
N ILE A 80 -26.60 -16.23 -9.58
CA ILE A 80 -26.30 -15.05 -10.41
C ILE A 80 -27.52 -14.76 -11.27
N LYS A 81 -28.13 -13.59 -11.08
CA LYS A 81 -29.32 -13.14 -11.82
C LYS A 81 -28.95 -12.03 -12.80
N ASN A 82 -29.64 -11.98 -13.95
CA ASN A 82 -29.55 -10.82 -14.83
C ASN A 82 -30.28 -9.61 -14.22
N ARG A 83 -30.17 -8.43 -14.86
CA ARG A 83 -30.83 -7.19 -14.42
C ARG A 83 -32.38 -7.28 -14.38
N LYS A 84 -32.97 -8.31 -15.01
CA LYS A 84 -34.42 -8.61 -15.02
C LYS A 84 -34.80 -9.73 -14.03
N GLY A 85 -33.90 -10.17 -13.16
CA GLY A 85 -34.15 -11.19 -12.14
C GLY A 85 -34.14 -12.64 -12.64
N LYS A 86 -33.88 -12.89 -13.93
CA LYS A 86 -33.74 -14.24 -14.49
C LYS A 86 -32.42 -14.83 -14.01
N VAL A 87 -32.49 -16.02 -13.41
CA VAL A 87 -31.31 -16.80 -13.02
C VAL A 87 -30.49 -17.17 -14.27
N LEU A 88 -29.19 -16.88 -14.22
CA LEU A 88 -28.21 -17.25 -15.24
C LEU A 88 -27.38 -18.46 -14.81
N LEU A 89 -27.02 -18.52 -13.53
CA LEU A 89 -26.37 -19.66 -12.89
C LEU A 89 -26.99 -19.83 -11.49
N ASP A 90 -27.40 -21.05 -11.18
CA ASP A 90 -27.85 -21.48 -9.86
C ASP A 90 -26.87 -22.51 -9.29
N GLU A 91 -26.87 -22.65 -7.96
CA GLU A 91 -26.11 -23.65 -7.19
C GLU A 91 -24.58 -23.52 -7.30
N ILE A 92 -24.06 -22.29 -7.28
CA ILE A 92 -22.62 -22.05 -7.21
C ILE A 92 -22.11 -22.49 -5.82
N GLN A 93 -21.62 -23.72 -5.73
CA GLN A 93 -21.05 -24.27 -4.51
C GLN A 93 -19.58 -23.85 -4.36
N TRP A 94 -19.30 -23.11 -3.29
CA TRP A 94 -17.95 -22.78 -2.89
C TRP A 94 -17.28 -24.03 -2.28
N LYS A 95 -16.44 -24.70 -3.08
CA LYS A 95 -15.62 -25.82 -2.57
C LYS A 95 -14.76 -25.32 -1.40
N ASN A 96 -14.74 -26.08 -0.31
CA ASN A 96 -13.96 -25.82 0.91
C ASN A 96 -14.47 -24.67 1.80
N ALA A 97 -15.71 -24.20 1.63
CA ALA A 97 -16.32 -23.25 2.57
C ALA A 97 -16.57 -23.93 3.93
N GLY A 98 -15.85 -23.49 4.98
CA GLY A 98 -16.08 -23.91 6.36
C GLY A 98 -15.34 -25.19 6.80
N SER A 99 -14.60 -25.87 5.92
CA SER A 99 -13.76 -27.01 6.30
C SER A 99 -12.31 -26.54 6.52
N MET A 100 -11.79 -26.74 7.74
CA MET A 100 -10.34 -26.65 8.00
C MET A 100 -9.65 -27.90 7.44
N LEU A 101 -9.63 -28.02 6.11
CA LEU A 101 -8.90 -29.10 5.43
C LEU A 101 -7.40 -28.91 5.64
N ARG A 102 -6.68 -30.00 5.86
CA ARG A 102 -5.23 -29.94 5.89
C ARG A 102 -4.71 -29.65 4.49
N ALA A 103 -3.52 -29.04 4.39
CA ALA A 103 -2.93 -28.69 3.10
C ALA A 103 -2.77 -29.88 2.12
N SER A 104 -2.74 -31.12 2.63
CA SER A 104 -2.71 -32.36 1.85
C SER A 104 -4.06 -32.77 1.25
N GLU A 105 -5.16 -32.28 1.81
CA GLU A 105 -6.55 -32.60 1.42
C GLU A 105 -7.16 -31.52 0.54
N LEU A 106 -6.46 -30.40 0.36
CA LEU A 106 -6.84 -29.37 -0.58
C LEU A 106 -6.65 -29.92 -2.00
N VAL A 107 -7.76 -30.26 -2.65
CA VAL A 107 -7.73 -30.67 -4.05
C VAL A 107 -7.53 -29.41 -4.90
N ASP A 108 -6.34 -29.23 -5.48
CA ASP A 108 -5.97 -28.10 -6.36
C ASP A 108 -6.80 -28.04 -7.66
N SER A 109 -7.71 -28.99 -7.89
CA SER A 109 -8.59 -29.06 -9.07
C SER A 109 -9.69 -27.99 -9.02
N GLY A 110 -9.30 -26.74 -9.18
CA GLY A 110 -10.20 -25.59 -9.22
C GLY A 110 -9.51 -24.24 -9.07
N PHE A 111 -8.33 -24.22 -8.44
CA PHE A 111 -7.47 -23.04 -8.32
C PHE A 111 -6.23 -23.17 -9.21
N ALA A 112 -6.40 -23.67 -10.43
CA ALA A 112 -5.35 -23.46 -11.43
C ALA A 112 -5.22 -21.95 -11.62
N GLU A 113 -4.05 -21.39 -11.26
CA GLU A 113 -3.73 -19.99 -11.57
C GLU A 113 -3.96 -19.82 -13.07
N VAL A 114 -4.88 -18.93 -13.45
CA VAL A 114 -5.21 -18.68 -14.86
C VAL A 114 -3.91 -18.42 -15.61
N GLU A 115 -3.61 -19.26 -16.60
CA GLU A 115 -2.37 -19.13 -17.35
C GLU A 115 -2.30 -17.72 -17.96
N ARG A 116 -1.23 -16.99 -17.64
CA ARG A 116 -0.98 -15.65 -18.16
C ARG A 116 -0.57 -15.78 -19.63
N SER A 117 -1.56 -15.96 -20.50
CA SER A 117 -1.36 -16.11 -21.93
C SER A 117 -1.08 -14.74 -22.58
N LYS A 118 -0.07 -14.68 -23.46
CA LYS A 118 0.23 -13.47 -24.23
C LYS A 118 -0.98 -13.07 -25.08
N GLY A 119 -1.38 -11.80 -25.01
CA GLY A 119 -2.52 -11.26 -25.78
C GLY A 119 -3.82 -11.09 -24.99
N THR A 120 -3.87 -11.52 -23.72
CA THR A 120 -5.04 -11.35 -22.83
C THR A 120 -5.14 -9.96 -22.17
N GLY A 121 -4.26 -9.02 -22.55
CA GLY A 121 -4.24 -7.64 -22.03
C GLY A 121 -3.56 -7.45 -20.68
N TRP A 122 -2.91 -8.49 -20.12
CA TRP A 122 -2.15 -8.36 -18.87
C TRP A 122 -0.94 -7.47 -19.09
N LEU A 123 -0.83 -6.42 -18.28
CA LEU A 123 0.35 -5.58 -18.29
C LEU A 123 1.48 -6.31 -17.54
N GLU A 124 2.66 -6.31 -18.14
CA GLU A 124 3.85 -6.98 -17.60
C GLU A 124 4.98 -5.96 -17.42
N ASN A 125 5.73 -6.07 -16.32
CA ASN A 125 6.94 -5.25 -16.13
C ASN A 125 8.13 -5.95 -16.81
N PRO A 126 8.72 -5.37 -17.87
CA PRO A 126 9.78 -6.01 -18.65
C PRO A 126 11.05 -6.24 -17.82
N VAL A 127 11.34 -5.38 -16.85
CA VAL A 127 12.51 -5.54 -15.95
C VAL A 127 12.30 -6.74 -15.03
N GLU A 128 11.09 -6.88 -14.47
CA GLU A 128 10.75 -8.02 -13.62
C GLU A 128 10.75 -9.34 -14.38
N GLN A 129 10.26 -9.36 -15.62
CA GLN A 129 10.34 -10.56 -16.47
C GLN A 129 11.79 -11.01 -16.71
N ARG A 130 12.67 -10.06 -17.06
CA ARG A 130 14.11 -10.35 -17.21
C ARG A 130 14.71 -10.86 -15.90
N ARG A 131 14.31 -10.30 -14.76
CA ARG A 131 14.75 -10.77 -13.43
C ARG A 131 14.29 -12.20 -13.18
N VAL A 132 13.03 -12.52 -13.43
CA VAL A 132 12.46 -13.86 -13.27
C VAL A 132 13.17 -14.87 -14.17
N ALA A 133 13.35 -14.56 -15.45
CA ALA A 133 14.07 -15.42 -16.39
C ALA A 133 15.52 -15.68 -15.94
N ARG A 134 16.22 -14.64 -15.47
CA ARG A 134 17.57 -14.74 -14.91
C ARG A 134 17.61 -15.62 -13.67
N VAL A 135 16.66 -15.45 -12.75
CA VAL A 135 16.55 -16.26 -11.52
C VAL A 135 16.25 -17.72 -11.87
N ALA A 136 15.31 -17.98 -12.78
CA ALA A 136 14.97 -19.33 -13.23
C ALA A 136 16.20 -20.04 -13.82
N ARG A 137 16.96 -19.35 -14.68
CA ARG A 137 18.23 -19.85 -15.23
C ARG A 137 19.22 -20.19 -14.11
N ARG A 138 19.45 -19.30 -13.15
CA ARG A 138 20.36 -19.55 -12.02
C ARG A 138 19.91 -20.72 -11.15
N ARG A 139 18.60 -20.89 -10.94
CA ARG A 139 18.04 -22.04 -10.20
C ARG A 139 18.30 -23.36 -10.92
N ARG A 140 18.17 -23.41 -12.25
CA ARG A 140 18.53 -24.60 -13.05
C ARG A 140 19.99 -25.02 -12.86
N PHE A 141 20.89 -24.06 -12.68
CA PHE A 141 22.31 -24.30 -12.40
C PHE A 141 22.65 -24.50 -10.92
N GLY A 142 21.66 -24.62 -10.01
CA GLY A 142 21.91 -24.73 -8.57
C GLY A 142 22.49 -23.47 -7.90
N LYS A 143 22.66 -22.38 -8.66
CA LYS A 143 23.16 -21.07 -8.20
C LYS A 143 22.02 -20.10 -7.87
N GLY A 144 20.83 -20.63 -7.61
CA GLY A 144 19.68 -19.86 -7.18
C GLY A 144 19.85 -19.34 -5.75
N PRO A 145 19.15 -18.27 -5.36
CA PRO A 145 19.12 -17.85 -3.98
C PRO A 145 18.53 -18.97 -3.09
N PRO A 146 19.12 -19.27 -1.92
CA PRO A 146 18.58 -20.27 -1.00
C PRO A 146 17.24 -19.82 -0.42
N LYS A 147 16.41 -20.77 0.04
CA LYS A 147 15.18 -20.45 0.78
C LYS A 147 15.55 -19.70 2.07
N LYS A 148 14.69 -18.78 2.51
CA LYS A 148 14.86 -18.08 3.80
C LYS A 148 15.09 -19.10 4.92
N GLY A 149 16.15 -18.92 5.71
CA GLY A 149 16.53 -19.83 6.78
C GLY A 149 17.35 -21.06 6.37
N GLN A 150 17.62 -21.27 5.08
CA GLN A 150 18.47 -22.35 4.56
C GLN A 150 19.86 -21.87 4.09
N GLY A 151 20.24 -20.64 4.42
CA GLY A 151 21.58 -20.13 4.10
C GLY A 151 22.68 -20.90 4.84
N LYS A 152 23.91 -20.84 4.32
CA LYS A 152 25.06 -21.57 4.90
C LYS A 152 25.18 -21.37 6.43
N ARG A 153 25.08 -20.13 6.91
CA ARG A 153 25.19 -19.78 8.33
C ARG A 153 24.10 -20.41 9.21
N SER A 154 22.87 -20.54 8.71
CA SER A 154 21.77 -21.12 9.49
C SER A 154 21.83 -22.65 9.53
N GLN A 155 22.45 -23.29 8.53
CA GLN A 155 22.69 -24.72 8.52
C GLN A 155 23.87 -25.13 9.42
N MET A 156 24.89 -24.28 9.55
CA MET A 156 26.03 -24.55 10.45
C MET A 156 25.61 -24.77 11.91
N LYS A 157 24.58 -24.04 12.41
CA LYS A 157 24.05 -24.24 13.76
C LYS A 157 23.25 -25.54 13.95
N LYS A 158 22.82 -26.20 12.87
CA LYS A 158 22.06 -27.45 12.91
C LYS A 158 22.93 -28.71 12.87
N LYS A 159 24.20 -28.58 12.45
CA LYS A 159 25.19 -29.64 12.61
C LYS A 159 25.61 -29.68 14.07
N LYS A 160 24.87 -30.42 14.88
CA LYS A 160 25.26 -30.92 16.20
C LYS A 160 25.25 -32.44 16.12
#